data_AF-A0ABD3E4P5-F1
#
_entry.id   AF-A0ABD3E4P5-F1
#
_cell.length_a   1.000
_cell.length_b   1.000
_cell.length_c   1.000
_cell.angle_alpha   90.00
_cell.angle_beta   90.00
_cell.angle_gamma   90.00
#
_symmetry.space_group_name_H-M   'P 1'
#
loop_
_entity.id
_entity.type
_entity.pdbx_description
1 polymer ?
#
loop_
_entity_poly.entity_id
_entity_poly.type
_entity_poly.pdbx_seq_one_letter_code
_entity_poly.pdbx_strand_id
1 'polypeptide(L)'
;MDSFQSSDISSDENEDTTTVLDNIQRRLGQAELEFGNLEGHKHELAQVVEWDIHAAEKLPGYMRTCFMAVYDTTDEISRVVSQEQGSNPIEFLKKEWKSLFNAFLEEAKWFASGELPKAKEYLKNGVISSGVVMVLAHLFFVMGNCLTKETQIQLNDHSQGITYSVAKILRLLDDLGSTQDEVQKGYDGSYIECYMKEHDEQSLEDAHQHVMNMVSDAWGNLKQALL
;
A
#
# COMPACT_ATOMS: atom_id res chain seq x y z
N MET A 1 -36.26 12.30 51.03
CA MET A 1 -36.16 11.18 50.07
C MET A 1 -35.91 11.86 48.74
N ASP A 2 -34.63 12.10 48.49
CA ASP A 2 -34.14 13.03 47.47
C ASP A 2 -33.82 12.34 46.16
N SER A 3 -33.81 13.19 45.15
CA SER A 3 -33.69 13.04 43.70
C SER A 3 -32.32 12.59 43.17
N PHE A 4 -32.34 12.08 41.92
CA PHE A 4 -31.36 12.23 40.82
C PHE A 4 -29.86 11.98 41.10
N GLN A 5 -29.26 10.99 40.42
CA GLN A 5 -28.54 11.20 39.16
C GLN A 5 -28.09 9.87 38.54
N SER A 6 -28.46 9.68 37.28
CA SER A 6 -27.76 8.84 36.31
C SER A 6 -26.36 9.42 36.08
N SER A 7 -25.34 8.56 36.01
CA SER A 7 -24.10 8.89 35.30
C SER A 7 -23.79 7.73 34.35
N ASP A 8 -24.21 7.95 33.11
CA ASP A 8 -23.71 7.28 31.92
C ASP A 8 -22.18 7.38 31.89
N ILE A 9 -21.50 6.23 31.80
CA ILE A 9 -20.13 6.17 31.30
C ILE A 9 -20.27 5.69 29.86
N SER A 10 -20.09 6.65 28.94
CA SER A 10 -20.18 6.49 27.50
C SER A 10 -19.27 5.37 27.00
N SER A 11 -19.88 4.39 26.34
CA SER A 11 -19.22 3.35 25.54
C SER A 11 -19.00 3.84 24.11
N ASP A 12 -18.41 5.01 23.93
CA ASP A 12 -18.07 5.55 22.60
C ASP A 12 -16.58 5.89 22.58
N GLU A 13 -15.96 5.61 21.43
CA GLU A 13 -14.52 5.70 21.09
C GLU A 13 -13.72 4.38 21.17
N ASN A 14 -14.21 3.34 20.50
CA ASN A 14 -13.32 2.49 19.71
C ASN A 14 -13.82 2.60 18.27
N GLU A 15 -13.18 3.42 17.45
CA GLU A 15 -13.34 3.36 16.01
C GLU A 15 -13.03 1.91 15.61
N ASP A 16 -14.03 1.17 15.12
CA ASP A 16 -13.87 -0.23 14.72
C ASP A 16 -12.65 -0.29 13.78
N THR A 17 -11.68 -1.14 14.07
CA THR A 17 -10.48 -1.33 13.23
C THR A 17 -10.82 -1.50 11.76
N THR A 18 -12.01 -2.03 11.46
CA THR A 18 -12.59 -2.14 10.12
C THR A 18 -12.88 -0.77 9.49
N THR A 19 -13.40 0.19 10.25
CA THR A 19 -13.66 1.58 9.82
C THR A 19 -12.35 2.33 9.56
N VAL A 20 -11.34 2.15 10.41
CA VAL A 20 -10.01 2.73 10.21
C VAL A 20 -9.37 2.18 8.93
N LEU A 21 -9.47 0.86 8.70
CA LEU A 21 -8.99 0.20 7.50
C LEU A 21 -9.69 0.65 6.23
N ASP A 22 -11.02 0.69 6.22
CA ASP A 22 -11.81 1.17 5.09
C ASP A 22 -11.50 2.63 4.78
N ASN A 23 -11.26 3.46 5.81
CA ASN A 23 -10.85 4.84 5.64
C ASN A 23 -9.43 4.96 5.06
N ILE A 24 -8.48 4.15 5.52
CA ILE A 24 -7.11 4.12 4.97
C ILE A 24 -7.14 3.66 3.52
N GLN A 25 -7.84 2.56 3.21
CA GLN A 25 -7.87 1.98 1.87
C GLN A 25 -8.61 2.86 0.86
N ARG A 26 -9.70 3.51 1.28
CA ARG A 26 -10.39 4.52 0.47
C ARG A 26 -9.52 5.75 0.21
N ARG A 27 -8.78 6.23 1.21
CA ARG A 27 -7.85 7.37 1.06
C ARG A 27 -6.64 6.99 0.21
N LEU A 28 -6.17 5.74 0.28
CA LEU A 28 -5.09 5.22 -0.57
C LEU A 28 -5.54 5.07 -2.03
N GLY A 29 -6.73 4.52 -2.30
CA GLY A 29 -7.25 4.44 -3.67
C GLY A 29 -7.52 5.81 -4.28
N GLN A 30 -7.99 6.79 -3.47
CA GLN A 30 -8.08 8.18 -3.90
C GLN A 30 -6.70 8.79 -4.17
N ALA A 31 -5.72 8.52 -3.31
CA ALA A 31 -4.36 8.98 -3.49
C ALA A 31 -3.73 8.40 -4.77
N GLU A 32 -3.89 7.11 -5.05
CA GLU A 32 -3.41 6.43 -6.27
C GLU A 32 -3.98 7.08 -7.55
N LEU A 33 -5.28 7.35 -7.59
CA LEU A 33 -5.93 8.04 -8.71
C LEU A 33 -5.47 9.50 -8.87
N GLU A 34 -5.21 10.21 -7.77
CA GLU A 34 -4.73 11.60 -7.79
C GLU A 34 -3.21 11.69 -8.09
N PHE A 35 -2.46 10.63 -7.76
CA PHE A 35 -1.05 10.43 -8.05
C PHE A 35 -0.79 9.88 -9.48
N GLY A 36 -1.82 9.54 -10.26
CA GLY A 36 -1.66 9.24 -11.70
C GLY A 36 -1.23 10.45 -12.56
N ASN A 37 -1.31 11.69 -12.03
CA ASN A 37 -1.02 12.94 -12.77
C ASN A 37 0.25 13.66 -12.25
N LEU A 38 1.28 12.90 -11.83
CA LEU A 38 2.41 13.41 -11.04
C LEU A 38 3.58 14.03 -11.81
N GLU A 39 3.59 13.99 -13.14
CA GLU A 39 4.74 14.43 -13.93
C GLU A 39 5.18 15.87 -13.64
N GLY A 40 4.23 16.77 -13.36
CA GLY A 40 4.50 18.19 -13.10
C GLY A 40 5.17 18.50 -11.75
N HIS A 41 5.23 17.54 -10.83
CA HIS A 41 5.65 17.78 -9.43
C HIS A 41 6.71 16.78 -8.92
N LYS A 42 7.47 16.15 -9.83
CA LYS A 42 8.50 15.14 -9.50
C LYS A 42 9.48 15.60 -8.42
N HIS A 43 9.86 16.87 -8.42
CA HIS A 43 10.83 17.42 -7.46
C HIS A 43 10.22 17.56 -6.05
N GLU A 44 9.00 18.07 -5.96
CA GLU A 44 8.28 18.21 -4.70
C GLU A 44 7.93 16.84 -4.12
N LEU A 45 7.52 15.89 -4.96
CA LEU A 45 7.25 14.51 -4.56
C LEU A 45 8.49 13.81 -4.03
N ALA A 46 9.65 14.00 -4.67
CA ALA A 46 10.91 13.43 -4.20
C ALA A 46 11.31 13.93 -2.80
N GLN A 47 10.96 15.17 -2.43
CA GLN A 47 11.22 15.69 -1.08
C GLN A 47 10.20 15.17 -0.07
N VAL A 48 8.94 15.01 -0.49
CA VAL A 48 7.88 14.41 0.31
C VAL A 48 8.15 12.93 0.60
N VAL A 49 8.79 12.21 -0.35
CA VAL A 49 9.34 10.85 -0.17
C VAL A 49 10.39 10.78 0.94
N GLU A 50 11.13 11.87 1.19
CA GLU A 50 12.07 11.98 2.32
C GLU A 50 11.38 12.38 3.64
N TRP A 51 10.05 12.42 3.65
CA TRP A 51 9.23 12.75 4.81
C TRP A 51 9.43 14.18 5.34
N ASP A 52 9.83 15.11 4.45
CA ASP A 52 9.97 16.52 4.78
C ASP A 52 8.61 17.24 4.70
N ILE A 53 8.04 17.55 5.87
CA ILE A 53 6.75 18.24 5.98
C ILE A 53 6.78 19.64 5.36
N HIS A 54 7.92 20.33 5.36
CA HIS A 54 8.03 21.66 4.77
C HIS A 54 8.04 21.62 3.25
N ALA A 55 8.46 20.50 2.66
CA ALA A 55 8.35 20.30 1.21
C ALA A 55 6.89 20.21 0.75
N ALA A 56 5.98 19.76 1.62
CA ALA A 56 4.55 19.66 1.31
C ALA A 56 3.90 21.02 1.02
N GLU A 57 4.45 22.13 1.53
CA GLU A 57 3.94 23.48 1.25
C GLU A 57 4.02 23.85 -0.23
N LYS A 58 4.97 23.24 -0.96
CA LYS A 58 5.23 23.48 -2.39
C LYS A 58 4.36 22.61 -3.30
N LEU A 59 3.68 21.60 -2.75
CA LEU A 59 2.78 20.72 -3.51
C LEU A 59 1.48 21.44 -3.89
N PRO A 60 0.83 21.00 -4.98
CA PRO A 60 -0.56 21.36 -5.28
C PRO A 60 -1.47 21.10 -4.08
N GLY A 61 -2.55 21.89 -3.97
CA GLY A 61 -3.44 21.86 -2.81
C GLY A 61 -3.99 20.47 -2.46
N TYR A 62 -4.32 19.66 -3.47
CA TYR A 62 -4.81 18.29 -3.26
C TYR A 62 -3.71 17.36 -2.74
N MET A 63 -2.55 17.31 -3.40
CA MET A 63 -1.40 16.49 -2.97
C MET A 63 -0.92 16.86 -1.57
N ARG A 64 -0.87 18.16 -1.25
CA ARG A 64 -0.53 18.62 0.09
C ARG A 64 -1.53 18.10 1.11
N THR A 65 -2.82 18.17 0.82
CA THR A 65 -3.88 17.68 1.71
C THR A 65 -3.73 16.18 1.94
N CYS A 66 -3.49 15.41 0.87
CA CYS A 66 -3.27 13.96 0.95
C CYS A 66 -2.00 13.59 1.72
N PHE A 67 -0.90 14.31 1.52
CA PHE A 67 0.32 14.06 2.27
C PHE A 67 0.19 14.42 3.76
N MET A 68 -0.42 15.56 4.09
CA MET A 68 -0.67 15.94 5.48
C MET A 68 -1.55 14.91 6.19
N ALA A 69 -2.59 14.44 5.50
CA ALA A 69 -3.43 13.34 5.93
C ALA A 69 -2.63 12.07 6.28
N VAL A 70 -1.69 11.68 5.42
CA VAL A 70 -0.80 10.54 5.65
C VAL A 70 0.15 10.79 6.83
N TYR A 71 0.76 11.98 6.88
CA TYR A 71 1.69 12.38 7.92
C TYR A 71 1.04 12.36 9.30
N ASP A 72 -0.09 13.04 9.45
CA ASP A 72 -0.82 13.19 10.71
C ASP A 72 -1.31 11.83 11.23
N THR A 73 -1.90 11.00 10.35
CA THR A 73 -2.33 9.64 10.73
C THR A 73 -1.15 8.77 11.15
N THR A 74 -0.01 8.86 10.47
CA THR A 74 1.19 8.07 10.81
C THR A 74 1.79 8.50 12.16
N ASP A 75 1.84 9.81 12.43
CA ASP A 75 2.32 10.36 13.70
C ASP A 75 1.40 9.97 14.85
N GLU A 76 0.07 10.05 14.64
CA GLU A 76 -0.93 9.65 15.62
C GLU A 76 -0.80 8.16 15.98
N ILE A 77 -0.74 7.28 14.99
CA ILE A 77 -0.54 5.84 15.20
C ILE A 77 0.77 5.59 15.96
N SER A 78 1.86 6.26 15.56
CA SER A 78 3.16 6.10 16.21
C SER A 78 3.12 6.55 17.68
N ARG A 79 2.40 7.63 17.97
CA ARG A 79 2.18 8.13 19.33
C ARG A 79 1.38 7.15 20.18
N VAL A 80 0.25 6.64 19.67
CA VAL A 80 -0.60 5.66 20.38
C VAL A 80 0.21 4.39 20.68
N VAL A 81 0.88 3.84 19.66
CA VAL A 81 1.72 2.65 19.79
C VAL A 81 2.85 2.87 20.80
N SER A 82 3.48 4.06 20.79
CA SER A 82 4.52 4.40 21.77
C SER A 82 3.98 4.51 23.20
N GLN A 83 2.74 4.96 23.39
CA GLN A 83 2.12 5.08 24.71
C GLN A 83 1.71 3.71 25.27
N GLU A 84 1.15 2.84 24.43
CA GLU A 84 0.63 1.54 24.85
C GLU A 84 1.71 0.46 24.97
N GLN A 85 2.69 0.47 24.05
CA GLN A 85 3.67 -0.62 23.92
C GLN A 85 5.09 -0.20 24.31
N GLY A 86 5.33 1.09 24.54
CA GLY A 86 6.66 1.62 24.88
C GLY A 86 7.68 1.60 23.74
N SER A 87 7.25 1.27 22.51
CA SER A 87 8.08 1.28 21.30
C SER A 87 7.51 2.24 20.26
N ASN A 88 8.37 3.00 19.58
CA ASN A 88 7.92 3.95 18.55
C ASN A 88 8.21 3.40 17.15
N PRO A 89 7.17 3.09 16.34
CA PRO A 89 7.33 2.50 15.01
C PRO A 89 7.63 3.53 13.91
N ILE A 90 7.72 4.83 14.24
CA ILE A 90 7.74 5.92 13.24
C ILE A 90 8.81 5.74 12.16
N GLU A 91 10.03 5.32 12.53
CA GLU A 91 11.12 5.15 11.57
C GLU A 91 10.88 3.98 10.61
N PHE A 92 10.19 2.94 11.08
CA PHE A 92 9.75 1.84 10.22
C PHE A 92 8.66 2.30 9.27
N LEU A 93 7.63 2.98 9.78
CA LEU A 93 6.50 3.45 8.95
C LEU A 93 6.95 4.47 7.89
N LYS A 94 7.86 5.40 8.24
CA LYS A 94 8.47 6.33 7.27
C LYS A 94 9.17 5.58 6.12
N LYS A 95 9.89 4.50 6.44
CA LYS A 95 10.58 3.67 5.43
C LYS A 95 9.56 2.99 4.50
N GLU A 96 8.46 2.47 5.03
CA GLU A 96 7.41 1.84 4.23
C GLU A 96 6.71 2.87 3.31
N TRP A 97 6.40 4.06 3.82
CA TRP A 97 5.87 5.15 3.00
C TRP A 97 6.83 5.58 1.90
N LYS A 98 8.12 5.72 2.23
CA LYS A 98 9.16 6.01 1.24
C LYS A 98 9.22 4.94 0.15
N SER A 99 9.07 3.67 0.51
CA SER A 99 9.01 2.56 -0.46
C SER A 99 7.81 2.70 -1.39
N LEU A 100 6.62 2.94 -0.83
CA LEU A 100 5.37 3.13 -1.57
C LEU A 100 5.44 4.32 -2.54
N PHE A 101 5.90 5.48 -2.08
CA PHE A 101 6.01 6.66 -2.94
C PHE A 101 7.03 6.48 -4.06
N ASN A 102 8.16 5.80 -3.79
CA ASN A 102 9.10 5.46 -4.86
C ASN A 102 8.48 4.49 -5.89
N ALA A 103 7.63 3.56 -5.46
CA ALA A 103 6.94 2.66 -6.36
C ALA A 103 5.93 3.40 -7.27
N PHE A 104 5.15 4.34 -6.71
CA PHE A 104 4.27 5.20 -7.52
C PHE A 104 5.05 6.09 -8.50
N LEU A 105 6.19 6.63 -8.07
CA LEU A 105 7.05 7.42 -8.97
C LEU A 105 7.60 6.58 -10.12
N GLU A 106 7.82 5.28 -9.92
CA GLU A 106 8.26 4.38 -10.99
C GLU A 106 7.13 4.08 -11.97
N GLU A 107 5.90 3.82 -11.49
CA GLU A 107 4.72 3.67 -12.37
C GLU A 107 4.44 4.93 -13.17
N ALA A 108 4.54 6.11 -12.54
CA ALA A 108 4.38 7.38 -13.23
C ALA A 108 5.43 7.57 -14.34
N LYS A 109 6.65 7.01 -14.22
CA LYS A 109 7.65 7.04 -15.30
C LYS A 109 7.22 6.14 -16.46
N TRP A 110 6.75 4.92 -16.19
CA TRP A 110 6.27 3.99 -17.22
C TRP A 110 5.05 4.55 -17.95
N PHE A 111 4.11 5.14 -17.20
CA PHE A 111 2.95 5.83 -17.75
C PHE A 111 3.36 6.99 -18.68
N ALA A 112 4.28 7.84 -18.23
CA ALA A 112 4.72 9.00 -19.00
C ALA A 112 5.55 8.63 -20.24
N SER A 113 6.36 7.57 -20.17
CA SER A 113 7.12 7.09 -21.34
C SER A 113 6.24 6.34 -22.33
N GLY A 114 5.10 5.80 -21.88
CA GLY A 114 4.30 4.84 -22.65
C GLY A 114 5.02 3.49 -22.84
N GLU A 115 6.10 3.25 -22.10
CA GLU A 115 6.91 2.03 -22.18
C GLU A 115 6.75 1.22 -20.90
N LEU A 116 6.02 0.10 -21.01
CA LEU A 116 5.94 -0.88 -19.93
C LEU A 116 7.29 -1.60 -19.72
N PRO A 117 7.65 -1.86 -18.46
CA PRO A 117 8.87 -2.58 -18.10
C PRO A 117 8.72 -4.07 -18.39
N LYS A 118 9.68 -4.87 -17.93
CA LYS A 118 9.54 -6.32 -17.94
C LYS A 118 8.51 -6.81 -16.93
N ALA A 119 7.80 -7.90 -17.19
CA ALA A 119 6.76 -8.46 -16.32
C ALA A 119 7.24 -8.66 -14.87
N LYS A 120 8.46 -9.16 -14.69
CA LYS A 120 9.07 -9.33 -13.37
C LYS A 120 9.35 -7.99 -12.66
N GLU A 121 9.77 -6.97 -13.41
CA GLU A 121 10.06 -5.63 -12.89
C GLU A 121 8.77 -4.89 -12.53
N TYR A 122 7.77 -4.97 -13.42
CA TYR A 122 6.40 -4.54 -13.17
C TYR A 122 5.91 -5.14 -11.86
N LEU A 123 5.92 -6.48 -11.72
CA LEU A 123 5.36 -7.13 -10.55
C LEU A 123 6.08 -6.72 -9.27
N LYS A 124 7.41 -6.67 -9.30
CA LYS A 124 8.21 -6.27 -8.12
C LYS A 124 7.79 -4.89 -7.62
N ASN A 125 7.56 -3.94 -8.53
CA ASN A 125 7.07 -2.62 -8.18
C ASN A 125 5.60 -2.65 -7.77
N GLY A 126 4.77 -3.31 -8.57
CA GLY A 126 3.33 -3.50 -8.41
C GLY A 126 2.93 -4.03 -7.04
N VAL A 127 3.71 -4.98 -6.49
CA VAL A 127 3.47 -5.47 -5.13
C VAL A 127 3.59 -4.35 -4.09
N ILE A 128 4.56 -3.46 -4.23
CA ILE A 128 4.76 -2.33 -3.32
C ILE A 128 3.73 -1.23 -3.58
N SER A 129 3.53 -0.85 -4.85
CA SER A 129 2.59 0.22 -5.24
C SER A 129 1.14 -0.10 -4.91
N SER A 130 0.77 -1.39 -4.76
CA SER A 130 -0.57 -1.79 -4.29
C SER A 130 -0.95 -1.20 -2.93
N GLY A 131 0.01 -0.67 -2.17
CA GLY A 131 -0.21 -0.10 -0.83
C GLY A 131 -0.47 -1.14 0.27
N VAL A 132 -0.72 -2.40 -0.09
CA VAL A 132 -1.07 -3.49 0.85
C VAL A 132 0.02 -3.71 1.89
N VAL A 133 1.31 -3.70 1.49
CA VAL A 133 2.43 -3.89 2.43
C VAL A 133 2.41 -2.80 3.51
N MET A 134 2.16 -1.55 3.10
CA MET A 134 2.08 -0.39 3.99
C MET A 134 0.86 -0.51 4.94
N VAL A 135 -0.31 -0.92 4.43
CA VAL A 135 -1.52 -1.10 5.25
C VAL A 135 -1.30 -2.19 6.30
N LEU A 136 -0.73 -3.34 5.91
CA LEU A 136 -0.43 -4.43 6.82
C LEU A 136 0.59 -4.04 7.88
N ALA A 137 1.58 -3.21 7.53
CA ALA A 137 2.52 -2.64 8.49
C ALA A 137 1.80 -1.79 9.56
N HIS A 138 0.89 -0.90 9.18
CA HIS A 138 0.13 -0.11 10.15
C HIS A 138 -0.76 -0.99 11.03
N LEU A 139 -1.46 -1.97 10.44
CA LEU A 139 -2.27 -2.92 11.17
C LEU A 139 -1.48 -3.71 12.21
N PHE A 140 -0.27 -4.16 11.85
CA PHE A 140 0.58 -4.88 12.77
C PHE A 140 0.78 -4.10 14.07
N PHE A 141 1.09 -2.81 13.99
CA PHE A 141 1.30 -1.96 15.16
C PHE A 141 0.00 -1.60 15.89
N VAL A 142 -1.06 -1.26 15.16
CA VAL A 142 -2.37 -0.92 15.75
C VAL A 142 -2.95 -2.10 16.53
N MET A 143 -2.67 -3.34 16.12
CA MET A 143 -3.07 -4.55 16.85
C MET A 143 -2.26 -4.84 18.13
N GLY A 144 -1.40 -3.91 18.58
CA GLY A 144 -0.63 -4.11 19.81
C GLY A 144 0.71 -4.84 19.62
N ASN A 145 1.11 -5.17 18.38
CA ASN A 145 2.35 -5.91 18.15
C ASN A 145 3.57 -4.99 18.07
N CYS A 146 4.68 -5.47 18.62
CA CYS A 146 5.95 -4.76 18.66
C CYS A 146 6.99 -5.34 17.69
N LEU A 147 7.91 -4.50 17.21
CA LEU A 147 9.02 -4.92 16.35
C LEU A 147 10.03 -5.75 17.14
N THR A 148 9.94 -7.07 16.99
CA THR A 148 11.00 -8.02 17.31
C THR A 148 11.91 -8.22 16.10
N LYS A 149 13.11 -8.82 16.30
CA LYS A 149 13.99 -9.16 15.17
C LYS A 149 13.28 -10.08 14.15
N GLU A 150 12.47 -11.01 14.64
CA GLU A 150 11.75 -11.99 13.82
C GLU A 150 10.63 -11.32 13.01
N THR A 151 9.79 -10.51 13.66
CA THR A 151 8.72 -9.77 12.98
C THR A 151 9.29 -8.73 12.01
N GLN A 152 10.41 -8.10 12.34
CA GLN A 152 11.11 -7.21 11.43
C GLN A 152 11.62 -7.92 10.17
N ILE A 153 12.12 -9.16 10.29
CA ILE A 153 12.52 -9.97 9.12
C ILE A 153 11.29 -10.28 8.26
N GLN A 154 10.19 -10.72 8.88
CA GLN A 154 8.95 -11.06 8.17
C GLN A 154 8.32 -9.86 7.46
N LEU A 155 8.34 -8.69 8.09
CA LEU A 155 7.79 -7.46 7.52
C LEU A 155 8.66 -6.88 6.39
N ASN A 156 10.00 -6.99 6.49
CA ASN A 156 10.93 -6.49 5.48
C ASN A 156 11.23 -7.47 4.35
N ASP A 157 10.77 -8.72 4.44
CA ASP A 157 11.01 -9.71 3.39
C ASP A 157 10.09 -9.44 2.18
N HIS A 158 10.58 -8.56 1.30
CA HIS A 158 9.97 -8.21 0.02
C HIS A 158 10.13 -9.31 -1.05
N SER A 159 10.21 -10.57 -0.65
CA SER A 159 10.30 -11.70 -1.59
C SER A 159 9.42 -12.88 -1.17
N GLN A 160 9.34 -13.19 0.12
CA GLN A 160 8.60 -14.34 0.67
C GLN A 160 7.89 -14.05 1.99
N GLY A 161 7.98 -12.83 2.52
CA GLY A 161 7.31 -12.45 3.76
C GLY A 161 5.78 -12.56 3.65
N ILE A 162 5.12 -12.62 4.81
CA ILE A 162 3.65 -12.65 4.91
C ILE A 162 3.05 -11.44 4.18
N THR A 163 3.57 -10.24 4.45
CA THR A 163 3.09 -8.98 3.86
C THR A 163 3.27 -8.97 2.34
N TYR A 164 4.44 -9.39 1.86
CA TYR A 164 4.74 -9.47 0.43
C TYR A 164 3.85 -10.50 -0.28
N SER A 165 3.61 -11.66 0.33
CA SER A 165 2.75 -12.70 -0.25
C SER A 165 1.31 -12.24 -0.40
N VAL A 166 0.75 -11.57 0.62
CA VAL A 166 -0.61 -11.00 0.55
C VAL A 166 -0.68 -9.91 -0.52
N ALA A 167 0.27 -8.99 -0.53
CA ALA A 167 0.33 -7.90 -1.51
C ALA A 167 0.49 -8.42 -2.95
N LYS A 168 1.32 -9.46 -3.16
CA LYS A 168 1.50 -10.10 -4.46
C LYS A 168 0.21 -10.76 -4.96
N ILE A 169 -0.54 -11.43 -4.10
CA ILE A 169 -1.83 -12.03 -4.45
C ILE A 169 -2.82 -10.94 -4.87
N LEU A 170 -2.96 -9.89 -4.06
CA LEU A 170 -3.90 -8.81 -4.36
C LEU A 170 -3.54 -8.08 -5.65
N ARG A 171 -2.27 -7.73 -5.88
CA ARG A 171 -1.83 -7.12 -7.15
C ARG A 171 -2.14 -8.00 -8.36
N LEU A 172 -1.84 -9.31 -8.28
CA LEU A 172 -2.07 -10.22 -9.42
C LEU A 172 -3.56 -10.43 -9.71
N LEU A 173 -4.41 -10.46 -8.69
CA LEU A 173 -5.87 -10.59 -8.85
C LEU A 173 -6.49 -9.30 -9.40
N ASP A 174 -6.01 -8.14 -8.94
CA ASP A 174 -6.39 -6.83 -9.46
C ASP A 174 -6.05 -6.70 -10.95
N ASP A 175 -4.80 -7.02 -11.33
CA ASP A 175 -4.35 -7.04 -12.72
C ASP A 175 -5.15 -8.04 -13.58
N LEU A 176 -5.61 -9.15 -13.02
CA LEU A 176 -6.46 -10.13 -13.72
C LEU A 176 -7.89 -9.61 -13.95
N GLY A 177 -8.42 -8.81 -13.03
CA GLY A 177 -9.73 -8.17 -13.17
C GLY A 177 -9.72 -7.06 -14.22
N SER A 178 -8.63 -6.31 -14.31
CA SER A 178 -8.46 -5.20 -15.27
C SER A 178 -8.56 -5.65 -16.73
N THR A 179 -8.23 -6.91 -17.05
CA THR A 179 -8.31 -7.44 -18.42
C THR A 179 -9.72 -7.80 -18.88
N GLN A 180 -10.68 -7.96 -17.95
CA GLN A 180 -12.02 -8.45 -18.26
C GLN A 180 -13.08 -7.34 -18.36
N ASP A 181 -13.00 -6.29 -17.54
CA ASP A 181 -14.12 -5.37 -17.36
C ASP A 181 -13.85 -3.88 -17.64
N GLU A 182 -12.62 -3.47 -17.96
CA GLU A 182 -12.35 -2.06 -18.17
C GLU A 182 -11.60 -1.83 -19.48
N VAL A 183 -12.24 -1.09 -20.38
CA VAL A 183 -11.51 -0.14 -21.22
C VAL A 183 -10.92 0.90 -20.26
N GLN A 184 -9.88 0.53 -19.52
CA GLN A 184 -9.11 1.49 -18.74
C GLN A 184 -8.58 2.52 -19.73
N LYS A 185 -9.13 3.72 -19.65
CA LYS A 185 -8.66 4.88 -20.42
C LYS A 185 -7.36 5.45 -19.82
N GLY A 186 -6.72 4.72 -18.91
CA GLY A 186 -5.40 5.00 -18.34
C GLY A 186 -4.44 3.88 -18.74
N TYR A 187 -3.23 4.26 -19.16
CA TYR A 187 -2.14 3.37 -19.55
C TYR A 187 -1.21 3.10 -18.34
N ASP A 188 -1.74 2.79 -17.16
CA ASP A 188 -0.95 2.31 -16.02
C ASP A 188 -0.43 0.87 -16.23
N GLY A 189 -1.09 0.12 -17.11
CA GLY A 189 -0.67 -1.21 -17.57
C GLY A 189 -0.95 -2.30 -16.55
N SER A 190 -0.84 -3.57 -16.96
CA SER A 190 -1.06 -4.71 -16.06
C SER A 190 0.08 -5.73 -16.17
N TYR A 191 0.24 -6.59 -15.16
CA TYR A 191 1.19 -7.71 -15.25
C TYR A 191 0.91 -8.59 -16.47
N ILE A 192 -0.37 -8.82 -16.79
CA ILE A 192 -0.77 -9.64 -17.96
C ILE A 192 -0.30 -8.99 -19.25
N GLU A 193 -0.44 -7.67 -19.39
CA GLU A 193 0.04 -6.94 -20.55
C GLU A 193 1.58 -7.05 -20.67
N CYS A 194 2.30 -6.85 -19.57
CA CYS A 194 3.75 -7.00 -19.55
C CYS A 194 4.19 -8.42 -19.93
N TYR A 195 3.50 -9.43 -19.40
CA TYR A 195 3.79 -10.85 -19.65
C TYR A 195 3.52 -11.23 -21.11
N MET A 196 2.36 -10.83 -21.66
CA MET A 196 2.00 -11.09 -23.05
C MET A 196 2.94 -10.40 -24.05
N LYS A 197 3.47 -9.23 -23.69
CA LYS A 197 4.47 -8.51 -24.50
C LYS A 197 5.81 -9.26 -24.58
N GLU A 198 6.17 -10.02 -23.54
CA GLU A 198 7.37 -10.86 -23.51
C GLU A 198 7.18 -12.24 -24.15
N HIS A 199 5.93 -12.68 -24.26
CA HIS A 199 5.52 -14.01 -24.72
C HIS A 199 4.47 -13.89 -25.83
N ASP A 200 4.87 -13.30 -26.97
CA ASP A 200 3.99 -12.98 -28.08
C ASP A 200 3.35 -14.21 -28.76
N GLU A 201 3.89 -15.40 -28.49
CA GLU A 201 3.36 -16.69 -28.92
C GLU A 201 2.22 -17.26 -28.05
N GLN A 202 2.03 -16.75 -26.82
CA GLN A 202 1.07 -17.30 -25.87
C GLN A 202 -0.32 -16.66 -26.03
N SER A 203 -1.37 -17.43 -25.70
CA SER A 203 -2.73 -16.90 -25.69
C SER A 203 -3.00 -16.11 -24.39
N LEU A 204 -4.00 -15.22 -24.43
CA LEU A 204 -4.46 -14.53 -23.22
C LEU A 204 -4.89 -15.52 -22.12
N GLU A 205 -5.46 -16.67 -22.51
CA GLU A 205 -5.86 -17.72 -21.57
C GLU A 205 -4.66 -18.40 -20.91
N ASP A 206 -3.57 -18.61 -21.66
CA ASP A 206 -2.31 -19.11 -21.08
C ASP A 206 -1.71 -18.11 -20.08
N ALA A 207 -1.76 -16.81 -20.38
CA ALA A 207 -1.32 -15.77 -19.46
C ALA A 207 -2.19 -15.69 -18.20
N HIS A 208 -3.52 -15.81 -18.33
CA HIS A 208 -4.42 -15.89 -17.18
C HIS A 208 -4.11 -17.11 -16.30
N GLN A 209 -3.88 -18.28 -16.93
CA GLN A 209 -3.51 -19.48 -16.19
C GLN A 209 -2.14 -19.33 -15.51
N HIS A 210 -1.17 -18.69 -16.15
CA HIS A 210 0.13 -18.36 -15.56
C HIS A 210 -0.02 -17.50 -14.31
N VAL A 211 -0.81 -16.42 -14.38
CA VAL A 211 -1.10 -15.54 -13.23
C VAL A 211 -1.77 -16.31 -12.09
N MET A 212 -2.77 -17.14 -12.40
CA MET A 212 -3.43 -17.97 -11.39
C MET A 212 -2.48 -18.97 -10.72
N ASN A 213 -1.50 -19.52 -11.45
CA ASN A 213 -0.46 -20.36 -10.86
C ASN A 213 0.42 -19.56 -9.91
N MET A 214 0.81 -18.33 -10.26
CA MET A 214 1.58 -17.45 -9.38
C MET A 214 0.83 -17.06 -8.11
N VAL A 215 -0.49 -16.85 -8.20
CA VAL A 215 -1.37 -16.63 -7.04
C VAL A 215 -1.36 -17.85 -6.13
N SER A 216 -1.51 -19.05 -6.70
CA SER A 216 -1.46 -20.31 -5.95
C SER A 216 -0.11 -20.50 -5.23
N ASP A 217 1.01 -20.19 -5.89
CA ASP A 217 2.35 -20.26 -5.30
C ASP A 217 2.50 -19.26 -4.13
N ALA A 218 2.06 -18.01 -4.32
CA ALA A 218 2.09 -16.99 -3.27
C ALA A 218 1.21 -17.38 -2.08
N TRP A 219 0.05 -18.00 -2.33
CA TRP A 219 -0.80 -18.55 -1.27
C TRP A 219 -0.13 -19.72 -0.54
N GLY A 220 0.64 -20.55 -1.26
CA GLY A 220 1.50 -21.59 -0.68
C GLY A 220 2.51 -21.02 0.32
N ASN A 221 3.25 -19.99 -0.09
CA ASN A 221 4.21 -19.30 0.76
C ASN A 221 3.54 -18.67 1.99
N LEU A 222 2.40 -18.01 1.80
CA LEU A 222 1.64 -17.41 2.90
C LEU A 222 1.23 -18.45 3.94
N LYS A 223 0.70 -19.61 3.51
CA LYS A 223 0.36 -20.71 4.42
C LYS A 223 1.59 -21.22 5.18
N GLN A 224 2.73 -21.36 4.49
CA GLN A 224 3.95 -21.83 5.13
C GLN A 224 4.49 -20.83 6.16
N ALA A 225 4.33 -19.54 5.93
CA ALA A 225 4.77 -18.51 6.88
C ALA A 225 3.86 -18.40 8.12
N LEU A 226 2.62 -18.88 8.04
CA LEU A 226 1.63 -18.85 9.13
C LEU A 226 1.56 -20.14 9.97
N LEU A 227 2.19 -21.24 9.53
CA LEU A 227 2.17 -22.57 10.16
C LEU A 227 3.51 -22.94 10.76
#